data_AF-A0A9E0Z7Q7-F1
#
_entry.id   AF-A0A9E0Z7Q7-F1
#
_cell.length_a   1.000
_cell.length_b   1.000
_cell.length_c   1.000
_cell.angle_alpha   90.00
_cell.angle_beta   90.00
_cell.angle_gamma   90.00
#
_symmetry.space_group_name_H-M   'P 1'
#
loop_
_entity.id
_entity.type
_entity.pdbx_description
1 polymer ?
#
loop_
_entity_poly.entity_id
_entity_poly.type
_entity_poly.pdbx_seq_one_letter_code
_entity_poly.pdbx_strand_id
1 'polypeptide(L)'
;MDEKKVREAIALMKIQITIIKKIPEYLGLKEKTDEQIEERQTAIEALEKQIAKKPRENGIQDGLIRKIKYYTCPACGNCLLTEMMNERQNTSYCWDCGQKLDWSEEDE
;
A
#
# COMPACT_ATOMS: atom_id res chain seq x y z
N MET A 1 7.27 -10.85 2.05
CA MET A 1 7.43 -10.91 0.58
C MET A 1 8.60 -10.01 0.20
N ASP A 2 9.46 -10.47 -0.72
CA ASP A 2 10.62 -9.70 -1.20
C ASP A 2 10.13 -8.50 -2.03
N GLU A 3 10.39 -7.27 -1.56
CA GLU A 3 9.91 -6.05 -2.20
C GLU A 3 10.38 -5.91 -3.65
N LYS A 4 11.60 -6.37 -3.97
CA LYS A 4 12.11 -6.33 -5.34
C LYS A 4 11.22 -7.15 -6.27
N LYS A 5 10.88 -8.37 -5.85
CA LYS A 5 9.97 -9.26 -6.61
C LYS A 5 8.57 -8.67 -6.74
N VAL A 6 8.08 -7.98 -5.71
CA VAL A 6 6.78 -7.28 -5.76
C VAL A 6 6.80 -6.18 -6.83
N ARG A 7 7.84 -5.35 -6.85
CA ARG A 7 8.00 -4.27 -7.84
C ARG A 7 8.12 -4.83 -9.26
N GLU A 8 8.89 -5.90 -9.44
CA GLU A 8 9.00 -6.61 -10.72
C GLU A 8 7.64 -7.17 -11.18
N ALA A 9 6.88 -7.81 -10.28
CA ALA A 9 5.55 -8.31 -10.61
C ALA A 9 4.58 -7.19 -11.03
N ILE A 10 4.54 -6.08 -10.29
CA ILE A 10 3.71 -4.92 -10.64
C ILE A 10 4.10 -4.38 -12.02
N ALA A 11 5.40 -4.26 -12.32
CA ALA A 11 5.88 -3.78 -13.61
C ALA A 11 5.43 -4.69 -14.76
N LEU A 12 5.56 -6.01 -14.60
CA LEU A 12 5.12 -7.00 -15.59
C LEU A 12 3.61 -6.93 -15.84
N MET A 13 2.80 -6.78 -14.79
CA MET A 13 1.34 -6.66 -14.93
C MET A 13 0.94 -5.35 -15.64
N LYS A 14 1.63 -4.24 -15.37
CA LYS A 14 1.41 -2.97 -16.10
C LYS A 14 1.74 -3.10 -17.60
N ILE A 15 2.79 -3.85 -17.95
CA ILE A 15 3.12 -4.18 -19.35
C ILE A 15 2.00 -5.04 -19.98
N GLN A 16 1.53 -6.07 -19.29
CA GLN A 16 0.44 -6.93 -19.78
C GLN A 16 -0.85 -6.14 -20.04
N ILE A 17 -1.26 -5.26 -19.11
CA ILE A 17 -2.40 -4.35 -19.31
C ILE A 17 -2.20 -3.49 -20.58
N THR A 18 -0.99 -2.98 -20.80
CA THR A 18 -0.67 -2.17 -21.99
C THR A 18 -0.80 -2.97 -23.28
N ILE A 19 -0.40 -4.24 -23.27
CA ILE A 19 -0.55 -5.14 -24.42
C ILE A 19 -2.04 -5.42 -24.68
N ILE A 20 -2.81 -5.75 -23.63
CA ILE A 20 -4.24 -6.05 -23.74
C ILE A 20 -5.01 -4.85 -24.30
N LYS A 21 -4.72 -3.63 -23.83
CA LYS A 21 -5.33 -2.38 -24.32
C LYS A 21 -5.07 -2.10 -25.81
N LYS A 22 -4.07 -2.73 -26.41
CA LYS A 22 -3.75 -2.61 -27.85
C LYS A 22 -4.46 -3.66 -28.71
N ILE A 23 -5.18 -4.61 -28.11
CA ILE A 23 -5.95 -5.61 -28.84
C ILE A 23 -7.07 -4.87 -29.60
N PRO A 24 -7.18 -5.05 -30.93
CA PRO A 24 -8.20 -4.37 -31.71
C PRO A 24 -9.63 -4.78 -31.32
N GLU A 25 -10.52 -3.80 -31.17
CA GLU A 25 -11.92 -4.02 -30.78
C GLU A 25 -12.69 -4.91 -31.77
N TYR A 26 -12.35 -4.86 -33.07
CA TYR A 26 -13.02 -5.65 -34.11
C TYR A 26 -12.85 -7.17 -33.96
N LEU A 27 -11.96 -7.62 -33.05
CA LEU A 27 -11.83 -9.04 -32.70
C LEU A 27 -12.99 -9.55 -31.82
N GLY A 28 -13.87 -8.67 -31.34
CA GLY A 28 -15.02 -9.06 -30.51
C GLY A 28 -14.62 -9.57 -29.11
N LEU A 29 -13.42 -9.24 -28.64
CA LEU A 29 -12.85 -9.71 -27.38
C LEU A 29 -12.99 -8.72 -26.21
N LYS A 30 -13.74 -7.61 -26.40
CA LYS A 30 -13.74 -6.46 -25.50
C LYS A 30 -14.03 -6.83 -24.03
N GLU A 31 -15.12 -7.56 -23.78
CA GLU A 31 -15.52 -7.96 -22.43
C GLU A 31 -14.42 -8.77 -21.72
N LYS A 32 -13.83 -9.75 -22.43
CA LYS A 32 -12.73 -10.55 -21.91
C LYS A 32 -11.47 -9.71 -21.65
N THR A 33 -11.17 -8.73 -22.51
CA THR A 33 -10.02 -7.85 -22.30
C THR A 33 -10.24 -6.90 -21.12
N ASP A 34 -11.47 -6.45 -20.90
CA ASP A 34 -11.82 -5.57 -19.78
C ASP A 34 -11.73 -6.34 -18.45
N GLU A 35 -12.27 -7.56 -18.38
CA GLU A 35 -12.15 -8.46 -17.22
C GLU A 35 -10.67 -8.71 -16.87
N GLN A 36 -9.84 -9.05 -17.86
CA GLN A 36 -8.41 -9.27 -17.65
C GLN A 36 -7.66 -8.01 -17.18
N ILE A 37 -8.12 -6.82 -17.56
CA ILE A 37 -7.54 -5.57 -17.08
C ILE A 37 -7.94 -5.32 -15.62
N GLU A 38 -9.20 -5.53 -15.27
CA GLU A 38 -9.73 -5.35 -13.92
C GLU A 38 -9.07 -6.31 -12.91
N GLU A 39 -8.94 -7.59 -13.25
CA GLU A 39 -8.24 -8.58 -12.43
C GLU A 39 -6.80 -8.15 -12.13
N ARG A 40 -6.09 -7.66 -13.15
CA ARG A 40 -4.71 -7.20 -13.01
C ARG A 40 -4.60 -5.90 -12.22
N GLN A 41 -5.54 -4.98 -12.38
CA GLN A 41 -5.61 -3.76 -11.57
C GLN A 41 -5.80 -4.09 -10.10
N THR A 42 -6.75 -4.97 -9.79
CA THR A 42 -7.00 -5.46 -8.42
C THR A 42 -5.74 -6.10 -7.82
N ALA A 43 -5.05 -6.95 -8.59
CA ALA A 43 -3.80 -7.57 -8.15
C ALA A 43 -2.68 -6.53 -7.92
N ILE A 44 -2.56 -5.54 -8.80
CA ILE A 44 -1.59 -4.43 -8.64
C ILE A 44 -1.88 -3.65 -7.35
N GLU A 45 -3.12 -3.27 -7.09
CA GLU A 45 -3.50 -2.52 -5.88
C GLU A 45 -3.15 -3.29 -4.60
N ALA A 46 -3.43 -4.60 -4.57
CA ALA A 46 -3.07 -5.47 -3.45
C ALA A 46 -1.55 -5.54 -3.24
N LEU A 47 -0.77 -5.64 -4.32
CA LEU A 47 0.70 -5.70 -4.26
C LEU A 47 1.33 -4.35 -3.90
N GLU A 48 0.78 -3.23 -4.36
CA GLU A 48 1.24 -1.90 -4.00
C GLU A 48 1.11 -1.65 -2.49
N LYS A 49 0.09 -2.23 -1.83
CA LYS A 49 -0.05 -2.21 -0.37
C LYS A 49 1.01 -3.04 0.36
N GLN A 50 1.71 -3.96 -0.32
CA GLN A 50 2.78 -4.77 0.29
C GLN A 50 4.15 -4.07 0.27
N ILE A 51 4.30 -3.00 -0.50
CA ILE A 51 5.47 -2.12 -0.48
C ILE A 51 5.35 -1.25 0.77
N ALA A 52 6.35 -1.34 1.67
CA ALA A 52 6.31 -0.61 2.93
C ALA A 52 6.38 0.91 2.70
N LYS A 53 5.62 1.68 3.48
CA LYS A 53 5.64 3.14 3.44
C LYS A 53 5.72 3.70 4.85
N LYS A 54 6.55 4.74 5.03
CA LYS A 54 6.69 5.42 6.31
C LYS A 54 5.38 6.13 6.69
N PRO A 55 4.82 5.90 7.89
CA PRO A 55 3.70 6.68 8.40
C PRO A 55 4.02 8.17 8.46
N ARG A 56 3.00 9.03 8.31
CA ARG A 56 3.16 10.48 8.42
C ARG A 56 3.03 10.88 9.88
N GLU A 57 4.08 11.44 10.48
CA GLU A 57 4.00 12.03 11.83
C GLU A 57 3.18 13.32 11.76
N ASN A 58 2.07 13.38 12.51
CA ASN A 58 1.20 14.57 12.58
C ASN A 58 1.53 15.47 13.76
N GLY A 59 2.46 15.06 14.62
CA GLY A 59 2.91 15.81 15.79
C GLY A 59 2.80 15.00 17.08
N ILE A 60 2.99 15.74 18.17
CA ILE A 60 3.15 15.20 19.52
C ILE A 60 2.11 15.84 20.43
N GLN A 61 1.35 15.05 21.18
CA GLN A 61 0.47 15.53 22.24
C GLN A 61 1.11 15.23 23.59
N ASP A 62 1.08 16.21 24.48
CA ASP A 62 1.45 16.02 25.87
C ASP A 62 0.36 15.20 26.57
N GLY A 63 0.62 13.91 26.76
CA GLY A 63 -0.17 13.08 27.64
C GLY A 63 0.20 13.34 29.10
N LEU A 64 -0.72 13.01 30.02
CA LEU A 64 -0.52 13.20 31.46
C LEU A 64 0.75 12.51 32.01
N ILE A 65 1.25 11.47 31.34
CA ILE A 65 2.36 10.62 31.80
C ILE A 65 3.54 10.68 30.81
N ARG A 66 3.29 10.81 29.50
CA ARG A 66 4.31 10.84 28.44
C ARG A 66 3.81 11.62 27.23
N LYS A 67 4.76 12.09 26.42
CA LYS A 67 4.51 12.59 25.07
C LYS A 67 4.11 11.44 24.16
N ILE A 68 3.07 11.67 23.36
CA ILE A 68 2.50 10.69 22.44
C ILE A 68 2.68 11.22 21.03
N LYS A 69 3.32 10.47 20.14
CA LYS A 69 3.28 10.80 18.71
C LYS A 69 2.04 10.19 18.06
N TYR A 70 1.49 10.93 17.10
CA TYR A 70 0.35 10.50 16.30
C TYR A 70 0.78 10.37 14.86
N TYR A 71 0.49 9.23 14.26
CA TYR A 71 0.80 8.98 12.87
C TYR A 71 -0.47 8.77 12.06
N THR A 72 -0.39 9.09 10.78
CA THR A 72 -1.43 8.84 9.78
C THR A 72 -0.95 7.84 8.75
N CYS A 73 -1.84 6.95 8.32
CA CYS A 73 -1.58 6.04 7.22
C CYS A 73 -1.25 6.85 5.95
N PRO A 74 -0.09 6.59 5.30
CA PRO A 74 0.32 7.36 4.13
C PRO A 74 -0.53 7.07 2.88
N ALA A 75 -1.35 6.00 2.91
CA ALA A 75 -2.21 5.59 1.81
C ALA A 75 -3.66 6.08 1.96
N CYS A 76 -4.31 5.84 3.11
CA CYS A 76 -5.74 6.19 3.29
C CYS A 76 -5.98 7.43 4.16
N GLY A 77 -4.97 8.00 4.81
CA GLY A 77 -5.15 9.18 5.65
C GLY A 77 -5.79 8.91 7.02
N ASN A 78 -6.06 7.66 7.38
CA ASN A 78 -6.58 7.32 8.70
C ASN A 78 -5.55 7.64 9.81
N CYS A 79 -5.99 8.37 10.84
CA CYS A 79 -5.17 9.03 11.87
C CYS A 79 -4.94 8.17 13.14
N LEU A 80 -5.46 6.95 13.18
CA LEU A 80 -5.38 6.04 14.34
C LEU A 80 -4.15 5.09 14.25
N LEU A 81 -2.95 5.65 14.03
CA LEU A 81 -1.69 4.93 14.19
C LEU A 81 -0.93 5.48 15.41
N THR A 82 -1.58 5.56 16.57
CA THR A 82 -0.98 6.09 17.81
C THR A 82 0.20 5.22 18.28
N GLU A 83 1.34 5.85 18.60
CA GLU A 83 2.57 5.20 19.09
C GLU A 83 2.46 4.67 20.52
N MET A 84 1.39 5.01 21.24
CA MET A 84 1.11 4.56 22.60
C MET A 84 0.56 3.14 22.64
N MET A 85 1.35 2.16 22.21
CA MET A 85 0.97 0.75 22.36
C MET A 85 2.20 -0.16 22.59
N ASN A 86 2.80 -0.03 23.78
CA ASN A 86 3.51 -1.08 24.52
C ASN A 86 4.03 -2.27 23.70
N GLU A 87 5.05 -2.06 22.83
CA GLU A 87 5.83 -3.06 22.05
C GLU A 87 5.03 -4.15 21.28
N ARG A 88 3.71 -4.20 21.40
CA ARG A 88 2.80 -5.26 20.95
C ARG A 88 1.91 -4.80 19.81
N GLN A 89 1.87 -3.50 19.49
CA GLN A 89 0.93 -2.99 18.48
C GLN A 89 1.56 -2.00 17.47
N ASN A 90 2.88 -2.08 17.25
CA ASN A 90 3.49 -1.62 15.99
C ASN A 90 2.96 -2.49 14.86
N THR A 91 1.76 -2.17 14.38
CA THR A 91 1.16 -2.97 13.33
C THR A 91 1.95 -2.74 12.06
N SER A 92 2.48 -3.82 11.52
CA SER A 92 3.19 -3.79 10.24
C SER A 92 2.28 -3.39 9.08
N TYR A 93 0.96 -3.27 9.31
CA TYR A 93 -0.03 -2.90 8.31
C TYR A 93 -1.07 -1.93 8.92
N CYS A 94 -1.63 -1.05 8.10
CA CYS A 94 -2.78 -0.22 8.45
C CYS A 94 -4.04 -1.08 8.57
N TRP A 95 -4.76 -0.97 9.68
CA TRP A 95 -6.00 -1.69 9.95
C TRP A 95 -7.15 -1.37 9.00
N ASP A 96 -7.15 -0.16 8.44
CA ASP A 96 -8.23 0.33 7.58
C ASP A 96 -8.03 -0.09 6.13
N CYS A 97 -6.85 0.19 5.56
CA CYS A 97 -6.61 -0.05 4.13
C CYS A 97 -5.64 -1.20 3.82
N GLY A 98 -4.96 -1.78 4.82
CA GLY A 98 -4.00 -2.88 4.64
C GLY A 98 -2.61 -2.47 4.14
N GLN A 99 -2.30 -1.17 4.05
CA GLN A 99 -0.97 -0.68 3.64
C GLN A 99 0.10 -1.13 4.64
N LYS A 100 1.14 -1.81 4.16
CA LYS A 100 2.32 -2.14 4.95
C LYS A 100 3.05 -0.87 5.40
N LEU A 101 3.34 -0.79 6.68
CA LEU A 101 3.96 0.37 7.33
C LEU A 101 5.43 0.10 7.60
N ASP A 102 6.24 1.12 7.33
CA ASP A 102 7.66 1.14 7.67
C ASP A 102 7.89 2.00 8.92
N TRP A 103 8.27 1.34 10.01
CA TRP A 103 8.56 1.98 11.30
C TRP A 103 10.06 2.06 11.57
N SER A 104 10.92 1.79 10.58
CA SER A 104 12.35 1.98 10.76
C SER A 104 12.65 3.45 11.03
N GLU A 105 13.45 3.69 12.09
CA GLU A 105 14.09 4.97 12.30
C GLU A 105 15.26 5.06 11.31
N GLU A 106 15.47 6.24 10.73
CA GLU A 106 16.69 6.48 9.97
C GLU A 106 17.80 6.66 11.01
N ASP A 107 18.77 5.75 11.04
CA ASP A 107 19.96 5.92 11.87
C ASP A 107 20.64 7.23 11.47
N GLU A 108 20.68 8.22 12.39
CA GLU A 108 21.38 9.51 12.23
C GLU A 108 22.91 9.35 12.14
#